data_AF-R6N5B3-F1
#
_entry.id   AF-R6N5B3-F1
#
_cell.length_a   1.000
_cell.length_b   1.000
_cell.length_c   1.000
_cell.angle_alpha   90.00
_cell.angle_beta   90.00
_cell.angle_gamma   90.00
#
_symmetry.space_group_name_H-M   'P 1'
#
loop_
_entity.id
_entity.type
_entity.pdbx_description
1 polymer ?
#
loop_
_entity_poly.entity_id
_entity_poly.type
_entity_poly.pdbx_seq_one_letter_code
_entity_poly.pdbx_strand_id
1 'polypeptide(L)'
;MKEGYLLKRKTEHGVVSPQELEKINQYTRREFQAQELYTFSVVLCDNQVDRDFECFTKAALEKLKELFLGKTGIFDHSMRSGGQTARIYDCRVETLPERENQLGEPYSRLVARAYLPRTAKNQDFITELDSGIKKEVSVGCAVNRLRCSICGEDLKKGACRHQKGKTYDGRLCCTVLDDPYDAYEWSFVAVPAQREAGVIKMYTPTDTEEGTRTSSDIIKAFSEGKEMTLSPEECAEISGCLRELAKKAEAGEAYERELRQEVVRLSLLSQPGVPKDIMERVAKRMTLEELKAFQKAYRQESGKLAPPKPQLAGARAEGAPIENAEFKI
;
A
#
# COMPACT_ATOMS: atom_id res chain seq x y z
N MET A 1 -20.83 19.23 -13.81
CA MET A 1 -19.50 19.06 -13.22
C MET A 1 -19.71 18.56 -11.80
N LYS A 2 -19.45 17.28 -11.51
CA LYS A 2 -19.55 16.74 -10.15
C LYS A 2 -18.16 16.81 -9.53
N GLU A 3 -18.07 17.44 -8.38
CA GLU A 3 -16.86 17.74 -7.63
C GLU A 3 -16.19 16.45 -7.15
N GLY A 4 -15.11 16.05 -7.82
CA GLY A 4 -14.22 15.01 -7.34
C GLY A 4 -13.32 15.60 -6.26
N TYR A 5 -13.58 15.26 -5.00
CA TYR A 5 -12.66 15.55 -3.90
C TYR A 5 -11.36 14.77 -4.11
N LEU A 6 -10.37 15.43 -4.72
CA LEU A 6 -8.99 14.95 -4.79
C LEU A 6 -8.28 15.25 -3.47
N LEU A 7 -8.46 14.38 -2.48
CA LEU A 7 -7.54 14.31 -1.35
C LEU A 7 -6.17 13.85 -1.87
N LYS A 8 -5.25 14.80 -2.06
CA LYS A 8 -3.84 14.53 -2.33
C LYS A 8 -3.20 13.96 -1.05
N ARG A 9 -3.28 12.65 -0.83
CA ARG A 9 -2.30 11.94 0.02
C ARG A 9 -1.02 11.79 -0.81
N LYS A 10 0.13 12.08 -0.21
CA LYS A 10 1.39 11.45 -0.61
C LYS A 10 1.24 9.97 -0.26
N THR A 11 0.59 9.20 -1.13
CA THR A 11 0.72 7.75 -1.09
C THR A 11 2.17 7.46 -1.42
N GLU A 12 2.89 6.77 -0.54
CA GLU A 12 4.11 6.07 -0.93
C GLU A 12 3.69 5.04 -1.97
N HIS A 13 3.71 5.44 -3.25
CA HIS A 13 3.34 4.60 -4.36
C HIS A 13 4.34 3.44 -4.46
N GLY A 14 3.93 2.27 -3.96
CA GLY A 14 4.52 1.00 -4.35
C GLY A 14 5.58 0.43 -3.42
N VAL A 15 5.42 0.54 -2.11
CA VAL A 15 5.93 -0.49 -1.20
C VAL A 15 4.88 -1.58 -1.12
N VAL A 16 5.12 -2.68 -1.85
CA VAL A 16 4.27 -3.87 -1.80
C VAL A 16 4.35 -4.47 -0.39
N SER A 17 3.20 -4.64 0.28
CA SER A 17 3.21 -5.21 1.63
C SER A 17 3.66 -6.68 1.60
N PRO A 18 4.16 -7.24 2.71
CA PRO A 18 4.51 -8.67 2.78
C PRO A 18 3.35 -9.59 2.39
N GLN A 19 2.11 -9.24 2.76
CA GLN A 19 0.91 -10.03 2.43
C GLN A 19 0.57 -9.94 0.94
N GLU A 20 0.74 -8.77 0.32
CA GLU A 20 0.58 -8.61 -1.12
C GLU A 20 1.66 -9.38 -1.88
N LEU A 21 2.89 -9.35 -1.38
CA LEU A 21 4.02 -10.04 -1.98
C LEU A 21 3.81 -11.56 -1.97
N GLU A 22 3.27 -12.12 -0.89
CA GLU A 22 2.89 -13.52 -0.81
C GLU A 22 1.85 -13.90 -1.87
N LYS A 23 0.76 -13.11 -2.01
CA LYS A 23 -0.26 -13.32 -3.05
C LYS A 23 0.32 -13.23 -4.46
N ILE A 24 1.17 -12.23 -4.71
CA ILE A 24 1.81 -12.04 -6.01
C ILE A 24 2.73 -13.21 -6.33
N ASN A 25 3.51 -13.69 -5.36
CA ASN A 25 4.49 -14.73 -5.56
C ASN A 25 3.85 -16.07 -6.02
N GLN A 26 2.57 -16.32 -5.73
CA GLN A 26 1.80 -17.46 -6.25
C GLN A 26 1.71 -17.48 -7.79
N TYR A 27 1.84 -16.32 -8.44
CA TYR A 27 1.76 -16.17 -9.90
C TYR A 27 3.12 -15.99 -10.57
N THR A 28 4.21 -16.04 -9.80
CA THR A 28 5.57 -15.80 -10.29
C THR A 28 6.40 -17.08 -10.25
N ARG A 29 7.43 -17.17 -11.10
CA ARG A 29 8.32 -18.34 -11.13
C ARG A 29 9.47 -18.29 -10.12
N ARG A 30 9.73 -17.10 -9.57
CA ARG A 30 10.71 -16.84 -8.51
C ARG A 30 10.11 -15.81 -7.57
N GLU A 31 10.58 -15.78 -6.34
CA GLU A 31 10.22 -14.73 -5.41
C GLU A 31 10.74 -13.37 -5.91
N PHE A 32 9.88 -12.36 -5.80
CA PHE A 32 10.23 -10.97 -6.02
C PHE A 32 10.41 -10.24 -4.69
N GLN A 33 11.23 -9.20 -4.68
CA GLN A 33 11.31 -8.23 -3.60
C GLN A 33 10.30 -7.11 -3.82
N ALA A 34 9.84 -6.47 -2.74
CA ALA A 34 8.81 -5.42 -2.80
C ALA A 34 9.16 -4.29 -3.78
N GLN A 35 10.44 -3.86 -3.81
CA GLN A 35 10.94 -2.82 -4.70
C GLN A 35 11.04 -3.23 -6.18
N GLU A 36 10.92 -4.52 -6.51
CA GLU A 36 10.95 -4.98 -7.90
C GLU A 36 9.57 -4.89 -8.57
N LEU A 37 8.52 -4.58 -7.80
CA LEU A 37 7.14 -4.63 -8.24
C LEU A 37 6.45 -3.28 -8.09
N TYR A 38 5.52 -3.00 -9.01
CA TYR A 38 4.57 -1.91 -8.91
C TYR A 38 3.17 -2.51 -8.83
N THR A 39 2.38 -2.07 -7.85
CA THR A 39 1.01 -2.54 -7.64
C THR A 39 0.03 -1.37 -7.72
N PHE A 40 -1.17 -1.66 -8.22
CA PHE A 40 -2.25 -0.68 -8.36
C PHE A 40 -3.61 -1.37 -8.26
N SER A 41 -4.64 -0.56 -8.02
CA SER A 41 -6.03 -1.01 -7.94
C SER A 41 -6.77 -0.61 -9.22
N VAL A 42 -7.67 -1.47 -9.67
CA VAL A 42 -8.43 -1.27 -10.90
C VAL A 42 -9.87 -1.74 -10.70
N VAL A 43 -10.84 -0.91 -11.08
CA VAL A 43 -12.24 -1.33 -11.22
C VAL A 43 -12.37 -1.99 -12.58
N LEU A 44 -12.67 -3.29 -12.59
CA LEU A 44 -12.76 -4.10 -13.81
C LEU A 44 -14.11 -3.91 -14.50
N CYS A 45 -15.20 -4.07 -13.75
CA CYS A 45 -16.57 -3.90 -14.21
C CYS A 45 -17.50 -3.66 -13.00
N ASP A 46 -18.73 -3.24 -13.27
CA ASP A 46 -19.77 -3.02 -12.26
C ASP A 46 -21.14 -3.48 -12.76
N ASN A 47 -22.16 -3.34 -11.91
CA ASN A 47 -23.55 -3.65 -12.26
C ASN A 47 -24.34 -2.44 -12.76
N GLN A 48 -23.67 -1.41 -13.29
CA GLN A 48 -24.32 -0.30 -13.98
C GLN A 48 -24.55 -0.68 -15.44
N VAL A 49 -25.65 -0.18 -16.01
CA VAL A 49 -25.88 -0.28 -17.44
C VAL A 49 -24.79 0.49 -18.20
N ASP A 50 -24.06 -0.23 -19.03
CA ASP A 50 -22.88 0.27 -19.71
C ASP A 50 -23.22 1.03 -21.02
N ARG A 51 -22.23 1.24 -21.90
CA ARG A 51 -22.43 1.91 -23.19
C ARG A 51 -23.11 1.04 -24.23
N ASP A 52 -22.95 -0.27 -24.11
CA ASP A 52 -23.56 -1.26 -24.99
C ASP A 52 -24.97 -1.62 -24.54
N PHE A 53 -25.43 -1.09 -23.40
CA PHE A 53 -26.67 -1.42 -22.70
C PHE A 53 -26.66 -2.83 -22.10
N GLU A 54 -25.53 -3.24 -21.57
CA GLU A 54 -25.32 -4.45 -20.79
C GLU A 54 -25.18 -4.13 -19.31
N CYS A 55 -25.55 -5.08 -18.46
CA CYS A 55 -25.52 -4.93 -17.01
C CYS A 55 -25.21 -6.28 -16.38
N PHE A 56 -24.11 -6.38 -15.62
CA PHE A 56 -23.84 -7.58 -14.83
C PHE A 56 -24.78 -7.66 -13.62
N THR A 57 -25.15 -8.88 -13.23
CA THR A 57 -25.77 -9.11 -11.91
C THR A 57 -24.70 -9.06 -10.81
N LYS A 58 -25.09 -8.78 -9.56
CA LYS A 58 -24.18 -8.92 -8.41
C LYS A 58 -23.59 -10.33 -8.32
N ALA A 59 -24.41 -11.35 -8.57
CA ALA A 59 -23.96 -12.75 -8.59
C ALA A 59 -22.90 -13.00 -9.68
N ALA A 60 -23.03 -12.36 -10.85
CA ALA A 60 -22.01 -12.41 -11.90
C ALA A 60 -20.71 -11.77 -11.45
N LEU A 61 -20.74 -10.60 -10.79
CA LEU A 61 -19.54 -9.95 -10.25
C LEU A 61 -18.84 -10.85 -9.22
N GLU A 62 -19.58 -11.51 -8.33
CA GLU A 62 -19.03 -12.44 -7.34
C GLU A 62 -18.33 -13.65 -7.98
N LYS A 63 -18.89 -14.16 -9.09
CA LYS A 63 -18.27 -15.26 -9.84
C LYS A 63 -17.07 -14.79 -10.67
N LEU A 64 -17.15 -13.59 -11.26
CA LEU A 64 -16.02 -12.98 -11.98
C LEU A 64 -14.83 -12.67 -11.06
N LYS A 65 -15.08 -12.34 -9.78
CA LYS A 65 -14.05 -12.16 -8.75
C LYS A 65 -13.05 -13.32 -8.73
N GLU A 66 -13.55 -14.56 -8.80
CA GLU A 66 -12.72 -15.77 -8.83
C GLU A 66 -12.07 -15.97 -10.20
N LEU A 67 -12.83 -15.76 -11.28
CA LEU A 67 -12.36 -16.00 -12.65
C LEU A 67 -11.25 -15.04 -13.08
N PHE A 68 -11.20 -13.82 -12.54
CA PHE A 68 -10.18 -12.83 -12.90
C PHE A 68 -8.84 -13.00 -12.20
N LEU A 69 -8.73 -13.87 -11.19
CA LEU A 69 -7.47 -14.14 -10.53
C LEU A 69 -6.43 -14.68 -11.52
N GLY A 70 -5.24 -14.06 -11.51
CA GLY A 70 -4.15 -14.40 -12.43
C GLY A 70 -4.36 -13.94 -13.87
N LYS A 71 -5.47 -13.27 -14.24
CA LYS A 71 -5.68 -12.81 -15.62
C LYS A 71 -4.75 -11.65 -15.98
N THR A 72 -4.35 -11.62 -17.24
CA THR A 72 -3.37 -10.67 -17.77
C THR A 72 -4.03 -9.38 -18.20
N GLY A 73 -3.35 -8.27 -17.89
CA GLY A 73 -3.64 -6.94 -18.42
C GLY A 73 -2.96 -6.74 -19.76
N ILE A 74 -3.74 -6.39 -20.78
CA ILE A 74 -3.27 -6.09 -22.15
C ILE A 74 -3.66 -4.68 -22.59
N PHE A 75 -3.43 -4.36 -23.86
CA PHE A 75 -3.83 -3.10 -24.49
C PHE A 75 -4.78 -3.36 -25.65
N ASP A 76 -5.80 -2.52 -25.79
CA ASP A 76 -6.76 -2.48 -26.91
C ASP A 76 -7.38 -3.84 -27.28
N HIS A 77 -7.57 -4.74 -26.31
CA HIS A 77 -8.01 -6.14 -26.52
C HIS A 77 -7.17 -6.92 -27.54
N SER A 78 -5.92 -6.49 -27.76
CA SER A 78 -5.03 -7.11 -28.72
C SER A 78 -4.58 -8.49 -28.21
N MET A 79 -5.05 -9.55 -28.88
CA MET A 79 -4.66 -10.95 -28.61
C MET A 79 -3.19 -11.28 -28.97
N ARG A 80 -2.35 -10.26 -29.20
CA ARG A 80 -0.91 -10.43 -29.44
C ARG A 80 -0.19 -10.63 -28.11
N SER A 81 0.69 -11.62 -28.06
CA SER A 81 1.44 -11.98 -26.84
C SER A 81 2.30 -10.84 -26.27
N GLY A 82 2.81 -9.94 -27.12
CA GLY A 82 3.67 -8.84 -26.70
C GLY A 82 3.00 -7.76 -25.84
N GLY A 83 1.67 -7.73 -25.77
CA GLY A 83 0.88 -6.73 -25.04
C GLY A 83 0.63 -7.05 -23.57
N GLN A 84 1.04 -8.22 -23.08
CA GLN A 84 0.83 -8.62 -21.68
C GLN A 84 1.72 -7.82 -20.73
N THR A 85 1.14 -6.89 -19.99
CA THR A 85 1.89 -5.90 -19.19
C THR A 85 1.70 -6.03 -17.68
N ALA A 86 0.54 -6.54 -17.25
CA ALA A 86 0.19 -6.64 -15.83
C ALA A 86 -0.53 -7.98 -15.55
N ARG A 87 -0.64 -8.34 -14.27
CA ARG A 87 -1.38 -9.53 -13.83
C ARG A 87 -2.15 -9.24 -12.54
N ILE A 88 -3.39 -9.73 -12.48
CA ILE A 88 -4.23 -9.66 -11.28
C ILE A 88 -3.77 -10.68 -10.24
N TYR A 89 -3.68 -10.26 -8.98
CA TYR A 89 -3.34 -11.13 -7.84
C TYR A 89 -4.38 -11.16 -6.74
N ASP A 90 -5.34 -10.23 -6.74
CA ASP A 90 -6.41 -10.15 -5.75
C ASP A 90 -7.66 -9.53 -6.37
N CYS A 91 -8.84 -9.96 -5.95
CA CYS A 91 -10.12 -9.47 -6.43
C CYS A 91 -11.12 -9.40 -5.28
N ARG A 92 -11.99 -8.39 -5.28
CA ARG A 92 -13.13 -8.27 -4.37
C ARG A 92 -14.30 -7.55 -5.02
N VAL A 93 -15.51 -7.86 -4.57
CA VAL A 93 -16.70 -7.11 -4.92
C VAL A 93 -16.97 -6.09 -3.82
N GLU A 94 -17.15 -4.83 -4.20
CA GLU A 94 -17.56 -3.74 -3.30
C GLU A 94 -19.01 -3.39 -3.63
N THR A 95 -19.89 -3.35 -2.62
CA THR A 95 -21.29 -2.91 -2.76
C THR A 95 -21.44 -1.57 -2.04
N LEU A 96 -22.00 -0.58 -2.73
CA LEU A 96 -22.32 0.75 -2.20
C LEU A 96 -23.85 0.83 -2.01
N PRO A 97 -24.39 0.46 -0.83
CA PRO A 97 -25.84 0.35 -0.61
C PRO A 97 -26.59 1.68 -0.76
N GLU A 98 -25.91 2.81 -0.55
CA GLU A 98 -26.43 4.16 -0.72
C GLU A 98 -26.56 4.62 -2.19
N ARG A 99 -26.07 3.81 -3.12
CA ARG A 99 -26.13 4.05 -4.56
C ARG A 99 -26.90 2.93 -5.25
N GLU A 100 -27.89 3.29 -6.06
CA GLU A 100 -28.60 2.33 -6.91
C GLU A 100 -28.06 2.36 -8.35
N ASN A 101 -28.11 1.21 -9.02
CA ASN A 101 -27.92 1.11 -10.46
C ASN A 101 -29.20 1.52 -11.22
N GLN A 102 -29.14 1.56 -12.55
CA GLN A 102 -30.29 1.93 -13.39
C GLN A 102 -31.47 0.93 -13.36
N LEU A 103 -31.29 -0.24 -12.74
CA LEU A 103 -32.34 -1.25 -12.54
C LEU A 103 -32.95 -1.20 -11.13
N GLY A 104 -32.51 -0.28 -10.27
CA GLY A 104 -32.97 -0.15 -8.88
C GLY A 104 -32.35 -1.16 -7.92
N GLU A 105 -31.22 -1.76 -8.28
CA GLU A 105 -30.44 -2.65 -7.39
C GLU A 105 -29.26 -1.88 -6.77
N PRO A 106 -28.78 -2.26 -5.56
CA PRO A 106 -27.58 -1.67 -4.99
C PRO A 106 -26.37 -1.74 -5.94
N TYR A 107 -25.68 -0.64 -6.12
CA TYR A 107 -24.51 -0.55 -7.00
C TYR A 107 -23.38 -1.41 -6.43
N SER A 108 -22.80 -2.24 -7.29
CA SER A 108 -21.71 -3.15 -6.95
C SER A 108 -20.66 -3.11 -8.04
N ARG A 109 -19.38 -3.13 -7.65
CA ARG A 109 -18.25 -3.13 -8.58
C ARG A 109 -17.24 -4.22 -8.23
N LEU A 110 -16.63 -4.81 -9.26
CA LEU A 110 -15.52 -5.73 -9.12
C LEU A 110 -14.21 -4.93 -9.16
N VAL A 111 -13.51 -4.91 -8.02
CA VAL A 111 -12.20 -4.28 -7.87
C VAL A 111 -11.13 -5.37 -7.84
N ALA A 112 -10.10 -5.19 -8.65
CA ALA A 112 -8.93 -6.06 -8.66
C ALA A 112 -7.69 -5.28 -8.24
N ARG A 113 -6.70 -6.04 -7.77
CA ARG A 113 -5.32 -5.58 -7.61
C ARG A 113 -4.45 -6.24 -8.65
N ALA A 114 -3.66 -5.43 -9.33
CA ALA A 114 -2.74 -5.87 -10.35
C ALA A 114 -1.31 -5.46 -10.02
N TYR A 115 -0.36 -6.24 -10.54
CA TYR A 115 1.07 -5.96 -10.43
C TYR A 115 1.74 -5.98 -11.80
N LEU A 116 2.86 -5.27 -11.90
CA LEU A 116 3.83 -5.40 -12.99
C LEU A 116 5.27 -5.22 -12.46
N PRO A 117 6.29 -5.81 -13.10
CA PRO A 117 7.67 -5.64 -12.68
C PRO A 117 8.18 -4.24 -13.04
N ARG A 118 8.97 -3.65 -12.13
CA ARG A 118 9.69 -2.40 -12.37
C ARG A 118 10.92 -2.70 -13.23
N THR A 119 10.78 -2.40 -14.52
CA THR A 119 11.85 -2.55 -15.51
C THR A 119 11.98 -1.26 -16.29
N ALA A 120 13.12 -1.06 -16.98
CA ALA A 120 13.31 0.10 -17.86
C ALA A 120 12.19 0.22 -18.90
N LYS A 121 11.71 -0.91 -19.44
CA LYS A 121 10.59 -0.95 -20.40
C LYS A 121 9.26 -0.45 -19.80
N ASN A 122 9.02 -0.72 -18.52
CA ASN A 122 7.75 -0.42 -17.87
C ASN A 122 7.72 0.94 -17.17
N GLN A 123 8.84 1.66 -17.11
CA GLN A 123 8.95 2.90 -16.36
C GLN A 123 8.02 3.99 -16.88
N ASP A 124 7.91 4.12 -18.20
CA ASP A 124 7.00 5.08 -18.84
C ASP A 124 5.54 4.72 -18.54
N PHE A 125 5.19 3.44 -18.68
CA PHE A 125 3.83 2.97 -18.40
C PHE A 125 3.44 3.15 -16.92
N ILE A 126 4.35 2.91 -15.97
CA ILE A 126 4.13 3.22 -14.55
C ILE A 126 3.87 4.72 -14.36
N THR A 127 4.64 5.57 -15.04
CA THR A 127 4.47 7.02 -14.98
C THR A 127 3.11 7.45 -15.57
N GLU A 128 2.67 6.81 -16.66
CA GLU A 128 1.35 7.04 -17.25
C GLU A 128 0.21 6.59 -16.32
N LEU A 129 0.37 5.50 -15.58
CA LEU A 129 -0.57 5.05 -14.55
C LEU A 129 -0.64 6.07 -13.39
N ASP A 130 0.50 6.46 -12.84
CA ASP A 130 0.59 7.40 -11.71
C ASP A 130 0.08 8.81 -12.07
N SER A 131 0.27 9.23 -13.32
CA SER A 131 -0.26 10.50 -13.84
C SER A 131 -1.73 10.44 -14.24
N GLY A 132 -2.33 9.24 -14.29
CA GLY A 132 -3.72 9.02 -14.69
C GLY A 132 -3.95 9.16 -16.20
N ILE A 133 -2.89 9.12 -17.01
CA ILE A 133 -2.98 9.09 -18.48
C ILE A 133 -3.43 7.72 -18.96
N LYS A 134 -2.92 6.64 -18.36
CA LYS A 134 -3.42 5.27 -18.57
C LYS A 134 -4.37 4.94 -17.43
N LYS A 135 -5.67 5.15 -17.66
CA LYS A 135 -6.66 5.01 -16.61
C LYS A 135 -7.76 4.05 -16.99
N GLU A 136 -8.40 4.23 -18.13
CA GLU A 136 -9.59 3.48 -18.50
C GLU A 136 -9.27 2.02 -18.86
N VAL A 137 -10.11 1.10 -18.40
CA VAL A 137 -9.97 -0.32 -18.70
C VAL A 137 -11.29 -0.96 -19.11
N SER A 138 -11.20 -2.07 -19.82
CA SER A 138 -12.34 -2.92 -20.14
C SER A 138 -12.00 -4.39 -19.89
N VAL A 139 -13.02 -5.25 -19.90
CA VAL A 139 -12.88 -6.67 -19.62
C VAL A 139 -13.43 -7.51 -20.76
N GLY A 140 -12.74 -8.61 -21.05
CA GLY A 140 -13.24 -9.68 -21.90
C GLY A 140 -13.67 -10.88 -21.05
N CYS A 141 -14.94 -11.26 -21.12
CA CYS A 141 -15.47 -12.44 -20.42
C CYS A 141 -16.62 -13.08 -21.21
N ALA A 142 -17.00 -14.30 -20.84
CA ALA A 142 -18.17 -14.97 -21.40
C ALA A 142 -19.18 -15.41 -20.33
N VAL A 143 -20.46 -15.29 -20.70
CA VAL A 143 -21.60 -15.59 -19.85
C VAL A 143 -22.56 -16.60 -20.48
N ASN A 144 -23.14 -17.45 -19.64
CA ASN A 144 -24.11 -18.44 -20.10
C ASN A 144 -25.49 -17.81 -20.30
N ARG A 145 -25.88 -16.85 -19.46
CA ARG A 145 -27.24 -16.32 -19.42
C ARG A 145 -27.26 -14.84 -19.81
N LEU A 146 -28.08 -14.52 -20.82
CA LEU A 146 -28.37 -13.15 -21.24
C LEU A 146 -29.88 -12.96 -21.18
N ARG A 147 -30.35 -12.08 -20.31
CA ARG A 147 -31.79 -11.85 -20.11
C ARG A 147 -32.19 -10.43 -20.49
N CYS A 148 -33.39 -10.25 -21.00
CA CYS A 148 -33.99 -8.92 -21.14
C CYS A 148 -34.35 -8.34 -19.77
N SER A 149 -33.98 -7.09 -19.47
CA SER A 149 -34.40 -6.43 -18.22
C SER A 149 -35.90 -6.16 -18.11
N ILE A 150 -36.64 -6.17 -19.23
CA ILE A 150 -38.08 -5.85 -19.26
C ILE A 150 -38.95 -7.10 -19.09
N CYS A 151 -38.73 -8.15 -19.88
CA CYS A 151 -39.53 -9.38 -19.82
C CYS A 151 -38.83 -10.58 -19.16
N GLY A 152 -37.54 -10.48 -18.85
CA GLY A 152 -36.78 -11.59 -18.25
C GLY A 152 -36.43 -12.74 -19.20
N GLU A 153 -36.89 -12.70 -20.46
CA GLU A 153 -36.62 -13.76 -21.41
C GLU A 153 -35.13 -13.87 -21.78
N ASP A 154 -34.71 -15.10 -22.03
CA ASP A 154 -33.38 -15.43 -22.52
C ASP A 154 -33.21 -14.96 -23.97
N LEU A 155 -32.30 -14.01 -24.18
CA LEU A 155 -32.04 -13.41 -25.47
C LEU A 155 -31.43 -14.39 -26.48
N LYS A 156 -30.79 -15.48 -26.02
CA LYS A 156 -30.28 -16.53 -26.92
C LYS A 156 -31.41 -17.34 -27.57
N LYS A 157 -32.59 -17.38 -26.95
CA LYS A 157 -33.75 -18.15 -27.45
C LYS A 157 -34.62 -17.37 -28.43
N GLY A 158 -34.42 -16.05 -28.55
CA GLY A 158 -35.04 -15.22 -29.59
C GLY A 158 -36.53 -14.90 -29.41
N ALA A 159 -37.14 -15.18 -28.26
CA ALA A 159 -38.56 -14.88 -28.01
C ALA A 159 -38.83 -13.39 -27.68
N CYS A 160 -37.77 -12.66 -27.27
CA CYS A 160 -37.89 -11.30 -26.76
C CYS A 160 -38.20 -10.30 -27.89
N ARG A 161 -39.21 -9.44 -27.67
CA ARG A 161 -39.59 -8.34 -28.59
C ARG A 161 -39.05 -6.98 -28.19
N HIS A 162 -38.37 -6.87 -27.05
CA HIS A 162 -37.80 -5.61 -26.57
C HIS A 162 -36.47 -5.32 -27.24
N GLN A 163 -36.27 -4.06 -27.64
CA GLN A 163 -35.03 -3.61 -28.24
C GLN A 163 -34.13 -2.97 -27.18
N LYS A 164 -32.92 -3.51 -27.06
CA LYS A 164 -31.84 -2.98 -26.23
C LYS A 164 -31.65 -1.47 -26.50
N GLY A 165 -31.63 -0.66 -25.44
CA GLY A 165 -31.51 0.80 -25.50
C GLY A 165 -32.83 1.58 -25.59
N LYS A 166 -33.98 0.92 -25.77
CA LYS A 166 -35.30 1.58 -25.72
C LYS A 166 -35.90 1.55 -24.32
N THR A 167 -36.77 2.52 -24.03
CA THR A 167 -37.51 2.62 -22.76
C THR A 167 -38.92 2.06 -22.93
N TYR A 168 -39.34 1.22 -21.98
CA TYR A 168 -40.68 0.62 -21.90
C TYR A 168 -41.25 0.85 -20.50
N ASP A 169 -42.42 1.47 -20.40
CA ASP A 169 -43.06 1.80 -19.12
C ASP A 169 -42.10 2.51 -18.14
N GLY A 170 -41.30 3.45 -18.64
CA GLY A 170 -40.30 4.19 -17.86
C GLY A 170 -39.01 3.42 -17.53
N ARG A 171 -38.89 2.14 -17.92
CA ARG A 171 -37.70 1.31 -17.67
C ARG A 171 -36.84 1.14 -18.92
N LEU A 172 -35.52 1.29 -18.79
CA LEU A 172 -34.57 1.07 -19.88
C LEU A 172 -34.40 -0.43 -20.15
N CYS A 173 -34.59 -0.85 -21.41
CA CYS A 173 -34.28 -2.19 -21.85
C CYS A 173 -32.77 -2.36 -22.01
N CYS A 174 -32.18 -3.22 -21.18
CA CYS A 174 -30.79 -3.62 -21.25
C CYS A 174 -30.67 -5.16 -21.22
N THR A 175 -29.49 -5.66 -21.57
CA THR A 175 -29.15 -7.07 -21.44
C THR A 175 -28.55 -7.32 -20.07
N VAL A 176 -29.20 -8.14 -19.27
CA VAL A 176 -28.69 -8.61 -17.97
C VAL A 176 -27.77 -9.80 -18.21
N LEU A 177 -26.49 -9.63 -17.90
CA LEU A 177 -25.43 -10.63 -18.03
C LEU A 177 -25.29 -11.41 -16.72
N ASP A 178 -25.42 -12.73 -16.80
CA ASP A 178 -25.45 -13.60 -15.62
C ASP A 178 -24.80 -14.96 -15.89
N ASP A 179 -24.37 -15.63 -14.81
CA ASP A 179 -23.63 -16.90 -14.88
C ASP A 179 -22.39 -16.85 -15.81
N PRO A 180 -21.39 -16.01 -15.49
CA PRO A 180 -20.10 -15.99 -16.18
C PRO A 180 -19.39 -17.33 -16.02
N TYR A 181 -18.77 -17.85 -17.08
CA TYR A 181 -18.05 -19.13 -17.02
C TYR A 181 -16.59 -19.02 -17.46
N ASP A 182 -16.20 -17.89 -18.05
CA ASP A 182 -14.80 -17.61 -18.39
C ASP A 182 -14.51 -16.11 -18.34
N ALA A 183 -13.27 -15.78 -17.99
CA ALA A 183 -12.69 -14.44 -18.05
C ALA A 183 -11.41 -14.52 -18.88
N TYR A 184 -11.34 -13.81 -19.99
CA TYR A 184 -10.23 -13.93 -20.94
C TYR A 184 -9.06 -13.05 -20.52
N GLU A 185 -9.36 -11.77 -20.32
CA GLU A 185 -8.39 -10.71 -20.13
C GLU A 185 -9.06 -9.45 -19.58
N TRP A 186 -8.24 -8.50 -19.17
CA TRP A 186 -8.64 -7.12 -19.01
C TRP A 186 -7.66 -6.23 -19.77
N SER A 187 -8.11 -5.10 -20.27
CA SER A 187 -7.34 -4.28 -21.20
C SER A 187 -7.39 -2.82 -20.84
N PHE A 188 -6.27 -2.12 -20.97
CA PHE A 188 -6.26 -0.66 -21.07
C PHE A 188 -6.85 -0.25 -22.41
N VAL A 189 -7.78 0.70 -22.39
CA VAL A 189 -8.49 1.20 -23.57
C VAL A 189 -8.72 2.70 -23.44
N ALA A 190 -8.96 3.41 -24.55
CA ALA A 190 -9.30 4.83 -24.49
C ALA A 190 -10.77 5.08 -24.09
N VAL A 191 -11.67 4.18 -24.49
CA VAL A 191 -13.11 4.29 -24.21
C VAL A 191 -13.61 2.92 -23.76
N PRO A 192 -13.89 2.74 -22.46
CA PRO A 192 -14.40 1.48 -21.94
C PRO A 192 -15.91 1.37 -22.12
N ALA A 193 -16.42 0.15 -22.29
CA ALA A 193 -17.86 -0.14 -22.24
C ALA A 193 -18.44 0.34 -20.91
N GLN A 194 -17.82 -0.10 -19.80
CA GLN A 194 -18.14 0.31 -18.44
C GLN A 194 -17.53 1.68 -18.13
N ARG A 195 -18.39 2.68 -17.86
CA ARG A 195 -17.97 4.09 -17.75
C ARG A 195 -17.06 4.36 -16.56
N GLU A 196 -17.20 3.58 -15.49
CA GLU A 196 -16.41 3.72 -14.25
C GLU A 196 -15.28 2.69 -14.14
N ALA A 197 -15.08 1.86 -15.17
CA ALA A 197 -13.97 0.92 -15.20
C ALA A 197 -12.65 1.66 -15.47
N GLY A 198 -11.69 1.43 -14.58
CA GLY A 198 -10.39 2.07 -14.68
C GLY A 198 -9.53 1.94 -13.44
N VAL A 199 -8.28 2.39 -13.56
CA VAL A 199 -7.33 2.49 -12.47
C VAL A 199 -7.84 3.51 -11.46
N ILE A 200 -7.91 3.08 -10.21
CA ILE A 200 -8.30 3.90 -9.08
C ILE A 200 -7.10 4.08 -8.17
N LYS A 201 -7.04 5.22 -7.48
CA LYS A 201 -6.07 5.40 -6.41
C LYS A 201 -6.28 4.30 -5.39
N MET A 202 -5.17 3.80 -4.84
CA MET A 202 -5.21 2.84 -3.74
C MET A 202 -6.11 3.41 -2.63
N TYR A 203 -7.33 2.89 -2.58
CA TYR A 203 -8.16 2.92 -1.41
C TYR A 203 -7.89 1.59 -0.73
N THR A 204 -7.00 1.59 0.26
CA THR A 204 -7.02 0.55 1.28
C THR A 204 -8.35 0.75 1.99
N PRO A 205 -9.35 -0.12 1.79
CA PRO A 205 -10.44 -0.15 2.73
C PRO A 205 -9.79 -0.71 3.99
N THR A 206 -9.53 0.18 4.94
CA THR A 206 -9.73 -0.21 6.32
C THR A 206 -11.17 -0.70 6.36
N ASP A 207 -11.36 -1.97 6.72
CA ASP A 207 -12.59 -2.71 6.52
C ASP A 207 -13.85 -1.87 6.81
N THR A 208 -14.72 -1.79 5.80
CA THR A 208 -16.14 -1.38 5.80
C THR A 208 -16.54 0.07 6.08
N GLU A 209 -17.57 0.47 5.34
CA GLU A 209 -18.40 1.68 5.48
C GLU A 209 -19.25 1.72 6.77
N GLU A 210 -18.94 0.91 7.78
CA GLU A 210 -19.35 1.06 9.19
C GLU A 210 -18.20 0.66 10.16
N GLY A 211 -16.96 0.73 9.71
CA GLY A 211 -15.78 0.25 10.42
C GLY A 211 -14.99 1.33 11.16
N THR A 212 -14.51 0.95 12.34
CA THR A 212 -13.59 1.67 13.23
C THR A 212 -12.54 2.46 12.45
N ARG A 213 -12.51 3.79 12.63
CA ARG A 213 -11.48 4.65 12.01
C ARG A 213 -10.11 4.25 12.56
N THR A 214 -9.09 4.20 11.71
CA THR A 214 -7.74 3.91 12.19
C THR A 214 -7.22 5.06 13.05
N SER A 215 -6.28 4.74 13.93
CA SER A 215 -5.53 5.76 14.69
C SER A 215 -4.99 6.92 13.84
N SER A 216 -4.56 6.69 12.59
CA SER A 216 -4.09 7.76 11.69
C SER A 216 -5.23 8.69 11.22
N ASP A 217 -6.42 8.16 10.99
CA ASP A 217 -7.55 8.97 10.51
C ASP A 217 -8.13 9.79 11.67
N ILE A 218 -8.13 9.23 12.88
CA ILE A 218 -8.53 9.92 14.10
C ILE A 218 -7.54 11.05 14.45
N ILE A 219 -6.23 10.81 14.38
CA ILE A 219 -5.21 11.86 14.60
C ILE A 219 -5.38 13.01 13.60
N LYS A 220 -5.69 12.69 12.33
CA LYS A 220 -5.93 13.70 11.31
C LYS A 220 -7.18 14.53 11.63
N ALA A 221 -8.27 13.89 12.04
CA ALA A 221 -9.49 14.60 12.45
C ALA A 221 -9.24 15.54 13.64
N PHE A 222 -8.45 15.12 14.63
CA PHE A 222 -8.01 15.98 15.73
C PHE A 222 -7.21 17.19 15.25
N SER A 223 -6.27 16.99 14.31
CA SER A 223 -5.45 18.09 13.78
C SER A 223 -6.25 19.13 13.00
N GLU A 224 -7.40 18.74 12.45
CA GLU A 224 -8.31 19.61 11.70
C GLU A 224 -9.34 20.30 12.61
N GLY A 225 -9.32 20.05 13.92
CA GLY A 225 -10.23 20.67 14.89
C GLY A 225 -11.70 20.25 14.74
N LYS A 226 -11.95 19.09 14.13
CA LYS A 226 -13.30 18.58 13.92
C LYS A 226 -13.85 17.97 15.20
N GLU A 227 -15.08 18.33 15.55
CA GLU A 227 -15.83 17.67 16.61
C GLU A 227 -16.16 16.23 16.18
N MET A 228 -15.86 15.26 17.04
CA MET A 228 -16.08 13.85 16.75
C MET A 228 -16.35 13.06 18.02
N THR A 229 -17.23 12.08 17.92
CA THR A 229 -17.45 11.06 18.95
C THR A 229 -16.66 9.81 18.57
N LEU A 230 -15.95 9.21 19.54
CA LEU A 230 -15.18 7.98 19.35
C LEU A 230 -15.97 6.77 19.85
N SER A 231 -15.91 5.65 19.12
CA SER A 231 -16.43 4.36 19.59
C SER A 231 -15.55 3.78 20.71
N PRO A 232 -16.06 2.84 21.51
CA PRO A 232 -15.26 2.13 22.52
C PRO A 232 -13.99 1.46 21.95
N GLU A 233 -14.09 0.90 20.75
CA GLU A 233 -12.99 0.26 20.04
C GLU A 233 -11.93 1.28 19.61
N GLU A 234 -12.36 2.42 19.08
CA GLU A 234 -11.47 3.54 18.72
C GLU A 234 -10.76 4.11 19.96
N CYS A 235 -11.48 4.21 21.09
CA CYS A 235 -10.90 4.61 22.37
C CYS A 235 -9.81 3.61 22.82
N ALA A 236 -10.04 2.32 22.65
CA ALA A 236 -9.08 1.28 22.98
C ALA A 236 -7.84 1.34 22.09
N GLU A 237 -8.02 1.55 20.78
CA GLU A 237 -6.93 1.67 19.81
C GLU A 237 -6.05 2.89 20.08
N ILE A 238 -6.66 4.08 20.26
CA ILE A 238 -5.92 5.31 20.60
C ILE A 238 -5.21 5.16 21.94
N SER A 239 -5.88 4.58 22.94
CA SER A 239 -5.27 4.33 24.25
C SER A 239 -4.06 3.41 24.14
N GLY A 240 -4.11 2.40 23.26
CA GLY A 240 -2.98 1.54 22.93
C GLY A 240 -1.82 2.32 22.30
N CYS A 241 -2.12 3.14 21.29
CA CYS A 241 -1.13 3.99 20.62
C CYS A 241 -0.46 4.97 21.60
N LEU A 242 -1.22 5.63 22.46
CA LEU A 242 -0.71 6.54 23.49
C LEU A 242 0.19 5.82 24.49
N ARG A 243 -0.16 4.60 24.91
CA ARG A 243 0.71 3.78 25.79
C ARG A 243 2.02 3.43 25.12
N GLU A 244 2.00 3.03 23.84
CA GLU A 244 3.23 2.71 23.11
C GLU A 244 4.10 3.96 22.88
N LEU A 245 3.50 5.11 22.59
CA LEU A 245 4.22 6.38 22.52
C LEU A 245 4.83 6.77 23.87
N ALA A 246 4.11 6.57 24.97
CA ALA A 246 4.62 6.82 26.31
C ALA A 246 5.82 5.92 26.63
N LYS A 247 5.76 4.63 26.31
CA LYS A 247 6.90 3.70 26.46
C LYS A 247 8.11 4.13 25.64
N LYS A 248 7.89 4.53 24.38
CA LYS A 248 8.98 5.03 23.51
C LYS A 248 9.59 6.33 24.03
N ALA A 249 8.76 7.24 24.57
CA ALA A 249 9.22 8.48 25.18
C ALA A 249 10.08 8.19 26.42
N GLU A 250 9.64 7.29 27.31
CA GLU A 250 10.41 6.88 28.49
C GLU A 250 11.77 6.28 28.10
N ALA A 251 11.79 5.40 27.10
CA ALA A 251 13.03 4.85 26.56
C ALA A 251 13.95 5.94 25.96
N GLY A 252 13.37 6.92 25.26
CA GLY A 252 14.08 8.07 24.71
C GLY A 252 14.69 8.96 25.81
N GLU A 253 13.95 9.25 26.87
CA GLU A 253 14.42 10.01 28.03
C GLU A 253 15.54 9.27 28.78
N ALA A 254 15.41 7.95 28.93
CA ALA A 254 16.46 7.12 29.53
C ALA A 254 17.74 7.16 28.68
N TYR A 255 17.62 6.98 27.35
CA TYR A 255 18.74 7.08 26.43
C TYR A 255 19.42 8.46 26.47
N GLU A 256 18.64 9.55 26.47
CA GLU A 256 19.18 10.90 26.57
C GLU A 256 19.93 11.11 27.91
N ARG A 257 19.42 10.55 29.01
CA ARG A 257 20.07 10.60 30.32
C ARG A 257 21.40 9.85 30.32
N GLU A 258 21.43 8.63 29.78
CA GLU A 258 22.65 7.83 29.66
C GLU A 258 23.68 8.53 28.77
N LEU A 259 23.25 9.08 27.65
CA LEU A 259 24.13 9.79 26.72
C LEU A 259 24.75 11.04 27.37
N ARG A 260 23.96 11.80 28.14
CA ARG A 260 24.48 12.94 28.94
C ARG A 260 25.53 12.49 29.94
N GLN A 261 25.27 11.42 30.69
CA GLN A 261 26.22 10.89 31.67
C GLN A 261 27.51 10.43 30.99
N GLU A 262 27.40 9.79 29.82
CA GLU A 262 28.57 9.35 29.08
C GLU A 262 29.40 10.52 28.54
N VAL A 263 28.76 11.56 27.99
CA VAL A 263 29.45 12.78 27.55
C VAL A 263 30.21 13.41 28.70
N VAL A 264 29.58 13.57 29.88
CA VAL A 264 30.25 14.11 31.08
C VAL A 264 31.41 13.21 31.51
N ARG A 265 31.24 11.89 31.51
CA ARG A 265 32.31 10.95 31.90
C ARG A 265 33.51 11.04 30.96
N LEU A 266 33.27 11.07 29.66
CA LEU A 266 34.32 11.11 28.64
C LEU A 266 35.02 12.47 28.57
N SER A 267 34.31 13.56 28.89
CA SER A 267 34.92 14.89 28.93
C SER A 267 35.93 15.02 30.07
N LEU A 268 35.70 14.39 31.23
CA LEU A 268 36.66 14.40 32.35
C LEU A 268 37.99 13.74 31.97
N LEU A 269 37.95 12.73 31.10
CA LEU A 269 39.15 12.07 30.57
C LEU A 269 39.85 12.91 29.49
N SER A 270 39.06 13.55 28.62
CA SER A 270 39.59 14.25 27.44
C SER A 270 39.95 15.72 27.73
N GLN A 271 39.37 16.33 28.75
CA GLN A 271 39.48 17.74 29.12
C GLN A 271 39.49 17.92 30.65
N PRO A 272 40.57 17.49 31.35
CA PRO A 272 40.65 17.54 32.81
C PRO A 272 40.60 18.96 33.40
N GLY A 273 40.82 20.00 32.58
CA GLY A 273 40.73 21.40 33.01
C GLY A 273 39.30 21.94 33.17
N VAL A 274 38.28 21.20 32.74
CA VAL A 274 36.86 21.61 32.89
C VAL A 274 36.24 20.88 34.09
N PRO A 275 35.78 21.60 35.13
CA PRO A 275 35.10 20.99 36.26
C PRO A 275 33.85 20.20 35.86
N LYS A 276 33.58 19.10 36.57
CA LYS A 276 32.44 18.21 36.32
C LYS A 276 31.09 18.93 36.32
N ASP A 277 30.89 19.81 37.30
CA ASP A 277 29.64 20.55 37.49
C ASP A 277 29.36 21.54 36.33
N ILE A 278 30.42 22.09 35.72
CA ILE A 278 30.32 22.93 34.52
C ILE A 278 29.86 22.08 33.34
N MET A 279 30.49 20.92 33.11
CA MET A 279 30.11 20.04 32.01
C MET A 279 28.68 19.48 32.17
N GLU A 280 28.27 19.12 33.38
CA GLU A 280 26.90 18.66 33.64
C GLU A 280 25.86 19.72 33.26
N ARG A 281 26.13 21.00 33.59
CA ARG A 281 25.25 22.11 33.19
C ARG A 281 25.19 22.32 31.68
N VAL A 282 26.31 22.12 30.97
CA VAL A 282 26.39 22.22 29.51
C VAL A 282 25.62 21.07 28.86
N ALA A 283 25.92 19.83 29.23
CA ALA A 283 25.28 18.63 28.69
C ALA A 283 23.76 18.61 28.91
N LYS A 284 23.28 19.21 30.01
CA LYS A 284 21.84 19.35 30.29
C LYS A 284 21.11 20.23 29.27
N ARG A 285 21.79 21.17 28.62
CA ARG A 285 21.18 22.10 27.64
C ARG A 285 21.36 21.65 26.20
N MET A 286 22.15 20.61 25.96
CA MET A 286 22.39 20.07 24.64
C MET A 286 21.18 19.29 24.12
N THR A 287 20.97 19.43 22.82
CA THR A 287 20.10 18.57 22.03
C THR A 287 20.69 17.16 21.91
N LEU A 288 19.86 16.19 21.53
CA LEU A 288 20.28 14.81 21.34
C LEU A 288 21.41 14.68 20.30
N GLU A 289 21.35 15.45 19.22
CA GLU A 289 22.35 15.43 18.14
C GLU A 289 23.69 16.02 18.60
N GLU A 290 23.66 17.10 19.37
CA GLU A 290 24.87 17.66 19.99
C GLU A 290 25.49 16.66 20.97
N LEU A 291 24.69 16.01 21.82
CA LEU A 291 25.18 14.99 22.75
C LEU A 291 25.86 13.83 22.03
N LYS A 292 25.30 13.33 20.92
CA LYS A 292 25.92 12.27 20.09
C LYS A 292 27.24 12.75 19.47
N ALA A 293 27.29 13.98 18.96
CA ALA A 293 28.49 14.54 18.38
C ALA A 293 29.63 14.65 19.41
N PHE A 294 29.32 15.15 20.62
CA PHE A 294 30.27 15.24 21.72
C PHE A 294 30.72 13.86 22.21
N GLN A 295 29.80 12.89 22.36
CA GLN A 295 30.13 11.52 22.73
C GLN A 295 31.13 10.92 21.73
N LYS A 296 30.89 11.08 20.43
CA LYS A 296 31.80 10.59 19.37
C LYS A 296 33.18 11.25 19.45
N ALA A 297 33.24 12.57 19.57
CA ALA A 297 34.48 13.31 19.65
C ALA A 297 35.30 12.92 20.90
N TYR A 298 34.67 12.86 22.07
CA TYR A 298 35.37 12.48 23.30
C TYR A 298 35.73 10.98 23.33
N ARG A 299 34.95 10.08 22.71
CA ARG A 299 35.38 8.66 22.56
C ARG A 299 36.65 8.55 21.71
N GLN A 300 36.75 9.31 20.62
CA GLN A 300 37.94 9.32 19.78
C GLN A 300 39.15 9.87 20.53
N GLU A 301 38.98 10.95 21.29
CA GLU A 301 40.08 11.59 22.01
C GLU A 301 40.52 10.76 23.23
N SER A 302 39.58 10.26 24.03
CA SER A 302 39.88 9.36 25.15
C SER A 302 40.54 8.05 24.70
N GLY A 303 40.19 7.51 23.52
CA GLY A 303 40.85 6.34 22.96
C GLY A 303 42.32 6.56 22.56
N LYS A 304 42.71 7.81 22.27
CA LYS A 304 44.13 8.18 22.06
C LYS A 304 44.88 8.34 23.39
N LEU A 305 44.23 8.91 24.40
CA LEU A 305 44.79 9.15 25.73
C LEU A 305 44.96 7.87 26.57
N ALA A 306 44.04 6.93 26.43
CA ALA A 306 44.05 5.65 27.15
C ALA A 306 43.66 4.52 26.18
N PRO A 307 44.58 4.08 25.30
CA PRO A 307 44.31 2.98 24.39
C PRO A 307 43.99 1.71 25.21
N PRO A 308 42.95 0.94 24.85
CA PRO A 308 42.58 -0.26 25.59
C PRO A 308 43.73 -1.25 25.54
N LYS A 309 44.42 -1.42 26.67
CA LYS A 309 45.45 -2.46 26.84
C LYS A 309 44.78 -3.72 27.36
N PRO A 310 45.02 -4.90 26.75
CA PRO A 310 44.62 -6.17 27.32
C PRO A 310 45.14 -6.29 28.76
N GLN A 311 44.34 -6.88 29.65
CA GLN A 311 44.71 -7.06 31.06
C GLN A 311 46.04 -7.84 31.25
N LEU A 312 46.45 -8.61 30.24
CA LEU A 312 47.70 -9.38 30.19
C LEU A 312 48.80 -8.73 29.33
N ALA A 313 48.62 -7.47 28.88
CA ALA A 313 49.66 -6.75 28.17
C ALA A 313 50.77 -6.38 29.16
N GLY A 314 51.75 -7.26 29.29
CA GLY A 314 52.94 -7.04 30.12
C GLY A 314 53.63 -5.72 29.77
N ALA A 315 54.18 -5.06 30.78
CA ALA A 315 54.99 -3.85 30.59
C ALA A 315 56.23 -4.22 29.75
N ARG A 316 56.18 -3.99 28.43
CA ARG A 316 57.40 -4.05 27.61
C ARG A 316 58.29 -2.88 28.00
N ALA A 317 59.47 -3.18 28.53
CA ALA A 317 60.57 -2.24 28.53
C ALA A 317 60.94 -1.95 27.06
N GLU A 318 61.07 -0.67 26.70
CA GLU A 318 61.48 -0.26 25.37
C GLU A 318 62.90 -0.80 25.06
N GLY A 319 63.03 -1.65 24.02
CA GLY A 319 64.32 -2.01 23.43
C GLY A 319 64.70 -3.49 23.32
N ALA A 320 63.87 -4.46 23.74
CA ALA A 320 64.24 -5.87 23.60
C ALA A 320 63.78 -6.48 22.25
N PRO A 321 64.66 -7.14 21.47
CA PRO A 321 64.28 -7.81 20.23
C PRO A 321 63.39 -9.03 20.50
N ILE A 322 62.46 -9.29 19.59
CA ILE A 322 61.51 -10.41 19.69
C ILE A 322 62.17 -11.66 19.11
N GLU A 323 62.78 -12.50 19.95
CA GLU A 323 63.13 -13.87 19.57
C GLU A 323 61.96 -14.81 19.88
N ASN A 324 61.12 -15.09 18.89
CA ASN A 324 60.14 -16.16 18.95
C ASN A 324 60.79 -17.46 18.44
N ALA A 325 61.43 -18.23 19.33
CA ALA A 325 62.11 -19.48 18.97
C ALA A 325 61.46 -20.76 19.53
N GLU A 326 60.31 -20.70 20.22
CA GLU A 326 59.79 -21.85 20.98
C GLU A 326 58.60 -22.61 20.37
N PHE A 327 58.20 -22.33 19.13
CA PHE A 327 57.26 -23.21 18.42
C PHE A 327 57.81 -23.61 17.06
N LYS A 328 58.53 -24.74 17.04
CA LYS A 328 58.73 -25.55 15.84
C LYS A 328 57.79 -26.76 15.94
N ILE A 329 56.98 -26.96 14.89
CA ILE A 329 56.07 -28.11 14.72
C ILE A 329 56.90 -29.39 14.55
#